data_AF-A0A519JZN3-F1
#
_entry.id   AF-A0A519JZN3-F1
#
_cell.length_a   1.000
_cell.length_b   1.000
_cell.length_c   1.000
_cell.angle_alpha   90.00
_cell.angle_beta   90.00
_cell.angle_gamma   90.00
#
_symmetry.space_group_name_H-M   'P 1'
#
loop_
_entity.id
_entity.type
_entity.pdbx_description
1 polymer ?
#
loop_
_entity_poly.entity_id
_entity_poly.type
_entity_poly.pdbx_seq_one_letter_code
_entity_poly.pdbx_strand_id
1 'polypeptide(L)' 'MQRLVVLGGGESGIGTAILGKKKGYDVFVSDFGKIKPYYIEVLVINGIAWEEEMHTEDLV' A
#
# COMPACT_ATOMS: atom_id res chain seq x y z
N MET A 1 -5.22 -1.45 16.86
CA MET A 1 -4.89 -0.64 15.66
C MET A 1 -5.79 -1.13 14.55
N GLN A 2 -6.41 -0.25 13.77
CA GLN A 2 -7.28 -0.69 12.66
C GLN A 2 -6.44 -0.93 11.42
N ARG A 3 -6.70 -2.04 10.71
CA ARG A 3 -6.00 -2.39 9.46
C ARG A 3 -6.69 -1.71 8.28
N LEU A 4 -5.90 -1.14 7.38
CA LEU A 4 -6.34 -0.55 6.13
C LEU A 4 -5.60 -1.24 4.98
N VAL A 5 -6.35 -2.01 4.18
CA VAL A 5 -5.86 -2.58 2.93
C VAL A 5 -6.24 -1.66 1.78
N VAL A 6 -5.27 -1.33 0.93
CA VAL A 6 -5.46 -0.53 -0.27
C VAL A 6 -5.22 -1.41 -1.49
N LEU A 7 -6.28 -1.65 -2.27
CA LEU A 7 -6.21 -2.38 -3.53
C LEU A 7 -5.91 -1.38 -4.67
N GLY A 8 -4.71 -1.47 -5.22
CA GLY A 8 -4.12 -0.58 -6.21
C GLY A 8 -2.97 0.26 -5.65
N GLY A 9 -1.82 0.21 -6.31
CA GLY A 9 -0.57 0.91 -6.03
C GLY A 9 -0.28 2.06 -7.00
N GLY A 10 -1.31 2.58 -7.67
CA GLY A 10 -1.25 3.83 -8.44
C GLY A 10 -1.26 5.08 -7.56
N GLU A 11 -1.38 6.27 -8.16
CA GLU A 11 -1.33 7.56 -7.45
C GLU A 11 -2.33 7.65 -6.29
N SER A 12 -3.60 7.30 -6.55
CA SER A 12 -4.68 7.33 -5.56
C SER A 12 -4.46 6.34 -4.42
N GLY A 13 -3.96 5.15 -4.74
CA GLY A 13 -3.69 4.10 -3.75
C GLY A 13 -2.54 4.47 -2.81
N ILE A 14 -1.43 4.94 -3.38
CA ILE A 14 -0.27 5.39 -2.59
C ILE A 14 -0.63 6.60 -1.72
N GLY A 15 -1.38 7.56 -2.26
CA GLY A 15 -1.89 8.70 -1.49
C GLY A 15 -2.77 8.26 -0.31
N THR A 16 -3.65 7.29 -0.54
CA THR A 16 -4.51 6.68 0.50
C THR A 16 -3.67 6.00 1.57
N ALA A 17 -2.65 5.23 1.17
CA ALA A 17 -1.79 4.51 2.09
C ALA A 17 -1.02 5.44 3.04
N ILE A 18 -0.46 6.53 2.51
CA ILE A 18 0.24 7.55 3.31
C ILE A 18 -0.73 8.23 4.28
N LEU A 19 -1.94 8.59 3.83
CA LEU A 19 -2.95 9.22 4.68
C LEU A 19 -3.40 8.28 5.80
N GLY A 20 -3.62 7.00 5.50
CA GLY A 20 -3.96 5.97 6.48
C GLY A 20 -2.88 5.85 7.55
N LYS A 21 -1.61 5.78 7.14
CA LYS A 21 -0.49 5.69 8.10
C LYS A 21 -0.41 6.94 8.99
N LYS A 22 -0.57 8.13 8.42
CA LYS A 22 -0.65 9.39 9.20
C LYS A 22 -1.81 9.41 10.19
N LYS A 23 -2.92 8.73 9.88
CA LYS A 23 -4.07 8.59 10.77
C LYS A 23 -3.93 7.44 11.79
N GLY A 24 -2.79 6.74 11.83
CA GLY A 24 -2.52 5.68 12.80
C GLY A 24 -3.11 4.31 12.43
N TYR A 25 -3.42 4.07 11.15
CA TYR A 25 -3.81 2.75 10.66
C TYR A 25 -2.57 1.88 10.42
N ASP A 26 -2.76 0.57 10.54
CA ASP A 26 -1.83 -0.42 10.01
C ASP A 26 -2.13 -0.62 8.52
N VAL A 27 -1.24 -0.17 7.65
CA VAL A 27 -1.52 0.00 6.22
C VAL A 27 -0.77 -1.06 5.41
N PHE A 28 -1.49 -1.68 4.49
CA PHE A 28 -0.96 -2.59 3.47
C PHE A 28 -1.46 -2.18 2.08
N VAL A 29 -0.59 -2.22 1.07
CA VAL A 29 -0.93 -1.93 -0.33
C VAL A 29 -0.78 -3.19 -1.17
N SER A 30 -1.77 -3.51 -1.99
CA SER A 30 -1.73 -4.68 -2.85
C SER A 30 -2.14 -4.29 -4.26
N ASP A 31 -1.33 -4.62 -5.27
CA ASP A 31 -1.62 -4.36 -6.68
C ASP A 31 -1.46 -5.63 -7.51
N PHE A 32 -2.40 -5.89 -8.41
CA PHE A 32 -2.33 -7.00 -9.37
C PHE A 32 -1.34 -6.71 -10.50
N GLY A 33 -1.04 -5.44 -10.76
CA GLY A 33 0.01 -4.98 -11.64
C GLY A 33 1.31 -4.70 -10.90
N LYS A 34 2.30 -4.27 -11.67
CA LYS A 34 3.59 -3.83 -11.15
C LYS A 34 3.51 -2.41 -10.63
N ILE A 35 3.99 -2.16 -9.42
CA ILE A 35 4.03 -0.83 -8.84
C ILE A 35 5.25 -0.10 -9.41
N LYS A 36 5.07 1.18 -9.77
CA LYS A 36 6.18 1.96 -10.33
C LYS A 36 7.29 2.14 -9.27
N PRO A 37 8.58 2.10 -9.64
CA PRO A 37 9.69 2.17 -8.68
C PRO A 37 9.63 3.37 -7.72
N TYR A 38 9.23 4.55 -8.20
CA TYR A 38 9.11 5.74 -7.35
C TYR A 38 7.99 5.61 -6.30
N TYR A 39 6.93 4.84 -6.56
CA TYR A 39 5.90 4.56 -5.57
C TYR A 39 6.39 3.54 -4.53
N ILE A 40 7.19 2.56 -4.94
CA ILE A 40 7.84 1.62 -4.03
C ILE A 40 8.77 2.38 -3.06
N GLU A 41 9.59 3.31 -3.57
CA GLU A 41 10.44 4.16 -2.72
C GLU A 41 9.61 4.93 -1.67
N VAL A 42 8.46 5.48 -2.08
CA VAL A 42 7.55 6.17 -1.17
C VAL A 42 7.01 5.22 -0.09
N LEU A 43 6.61 3.98 -0.45
CA LEU A 43 6.16 2.98 0.51
C LEU A 43 7.27 2.59 1.49
N VAL A 44 8.50 2.38 1.00
CA VAL A 44 9.68 2.07 1.83
C VAL A 44 10.00 3.20 2.81
N ILE A 45 10.07 4.45 2.33
CA ILE A 45 10.34 5.62 3.19
C ILE A 45 9.27 5.78 4.27
N ASN A 46 8.02 5.49 3.93
CA ASN A 46 6.93 5.53 4.89
C ASN A 46 6.81 4.23 5.69
N GLY A 47 7.61 3.19 5.45
CA GLY A 47 7.52 1.89 6.12
C GLY A 47 6.14 1.23 5.99
N ILE A 48 5.53 1.31 4.80
CA ILE A 48 4.24 0.68 4.47
C ILE A 48 4.57 -0.63 3.75
N ALA A 49 3.94 -1.73 4.17
CA ALA A 49 4.11 -3.03 3.51
C ALA A 49 3.29 -3.07 2.21
N TRP A 50 3.80 -3.79 1.20
CA TRP A 50 3.08 -3.97 -0.05
C TRP A 50 3.35 -5.31 -0.71
N GLU A 51 2.48 -5.67 -1.65
CA GLU A 51 2.70 -6.70 -2.68
C GLU A 51 2.39 -6.13 -4.07
N GLU A 52 2.98 -6.73 -5.09
CA GLU A 52 2.73 -6.40 -6.50
C GLU A 52 2.60 -7.68 -7.32
N GLU A 53 1.98 -7.57 -8.50
CA GLU A 53 1.70 -8.69 -9.41
C GLU A 53 0.74 -9.76 -8.86
N MET A 54 0.09 -9.51 -7.71
CA MET A 54 -0.88 -10.42 -7.09
C MET A 54 -1.73 -9.75 -6.01
N HIS A 55 -2.80 -10.45 -5.62
CA HIS A 55 -3.54 -10.20 -4.38
C HIS A 55 -3.51 -11.48 -3.55
N THR A 56 -2.76 -11.50 -2.45
CA THR A 56 -2.74 -12.64 -1.54
C THR A 56 -4.00 -12.61 -0.68
N GLU A 57 -4.90 -13.60 -0.79
CA GLU A 57 -6.19 -13.61 -0.09
C GLU A 57 -6.09 -13.38 1.43
N ASP A 58 -5.08 -13.93 2.10
CA ASP A 58 -4.88 -13.74 3.54
C ASP A 58 -4.41 -12.31 3.91
N LEU A 59 -3.96 -11.53 2.92
CA LEU A 59 -3.48 -10.16 3.08
C LEU A 59 -4.49 -9.08 2.69
N VAL A 60 -5.58 -9.42 1.99
CA VAL A 60 -6.57 -8.46 1.47
C VAL A 60 -7.95 -8.52 2.13
#